data_AF-A0A3N0ZHT7-F1
#
_entry.id   AF-A0A3N0ZHT7-F1
#
_cell.length_a   1.000
_cell.length_b   1.000
_cell.length_c   1.000
_cell.angle_alpha   90.00
_cell.angle_beta   90.00
_cell.angle_gamma   90.00
#
_symmetry.space_group_name_H-M   'P 1'
#
loop_
_entity.id
_entity.type
_entity.pdbx_description
1 polymer ?
#
loop_
_entity_poly.entity_id
_entity_poly.type
_entity_poly.pdbx_seq_one_letter_code
_entity_poly.pdbx_strand_id
1 'polypeptide(L)'
;MPEKSQDIKENDLNFENFVDIVNRIRARLNDLFKLDDVHIFLKPESRLYSPKVELQTLEELLERDKQREKDGFPRRIRIGKLMRPDGSGKPKIVIVPTTVEPKFYHDTRVTTEEEPQTGGTGEEEEGEVIGEAPLQPQEGEGEGYGPGQGEGGAHEISEEAFDLGKILTEKFELPNIKPKGKKPSFTKFQYDLTDIHRGFGQILDKKATIKSIIKTNLLLGRVDETLSTDPSEFLIIPTDHVYRIVSKEKDYEAQAVVFFIRDYSGSMHGKPTEVVTRQHIFIYSWLMYQYQNNVTTRFILHDTNAREVPDFMTYIRLQVAGGTRVAPAFQLVDKIIEEERLYLENNIYVFYGGDGDDWDEDGRETIEAVRKMFPFVNRIGITIARNPWGGATKSTVEKYFERSSILKERPDLIKIDGFDAETYDENRLIQGIKILVS
;
A
#
# COMPACT_ATOMS: atom_id res chain seq x y z
N MET A 1 -23.83 -33.38 44.87
CA MET A 1 -24.20 -32.14 44.15
C MET A 1 -23.24 -31.04 44.59
N PRO A 2 -22.75 -30.21 43.67
CA PRO A 2 -21.36 -29.74 43.66
C PRO A 2 -21.21 -28.23 43.89
N GLU A 3 -20.08 -27.79 44.45
CA GLU A 3 -19.55 -26.43 44.23
C GLU A 3 -18.06 -26.49 43.81
N LYS A 4 -17.92 -26.52 42.48
CA LYS A 4 -16.88 -26.00 41.60
C LYS A 4 -15.57 -25.50 42.25
N SER A 5 -14.53 -26.32 42.14
CA SER A 5 -13.16 -25.84 41.96
C SER A 5 -13.07 -25.15 40.59
N GLN A 6 -12.76 -23.87 40.57
CA GLN A 6 -12.57 -23.13 39.31
C GLN A 6 -11.33 -23.62 38.58
N ASP A 7 -11.54 -24.07 37.36
CA ASP A 7 -10.53 -24.35 36.35
C ASP A 7 -9.62 -23.14 36.16
N ILE A 8 -8.32 -23.32 36.41
CA ILE A 8 -7.29 -22.43 35.87
C ILE A 8 -7.22 -22.77 34.38
N LYS A 9 -8.05 -22.07 33.59
CA LYS A 9 -7.93 -22.04 32.14
C LYS A 9 -6.55 -21.49 31.79
N GLU A 10 -5.91 -22.14 30.83
CA GLU A 10 -4.77 -21.63 30.08
C GLU A 10 -4.98 -20.14 29.80
N ASN A 11 -4.20 -19.30 30.47
CA ASN A 11 -4.13 -17.89 30.15
C ASN A 11 -3.60 -17.81 28.72
N ASP A 12 -4.45 -17.32 27.83
CA ASP A 12 -4.07 -16.67 26.60
C ASP A 12 -2.84 -15.80 26.88
N LEU A 13 -1.70 -16.21 26.35
CA LEU A 13 -0.52 -15.35 26.19
C LEU A 13 -0.89 -14.31 25.14
N ASN A 14 -1.74 -13.37 25.53
CA ASN A 14 -2.06 -12.16 24.78
C ASN A 14 -0.75 -11.40 24.57
N PHE A 15 -0.31 -11.31 23.31
CA PHE A 15 0.83 -10.49 22.89
C PHE A 15 0.66 -9.02 23.32
N GLU A 16 -0.59 -8.55 23.48
CA GLU A 16 -0.90 -7.23 24.06
C GLU A 16 -0.37 -7.07 25.49
N ASN A 17 -0.44 -8.11 26.33
CA ASN A 17 0.09 -8.06 27.70
C ASN A 17 1.61 -7.96 27.73
N PHE A 18 2.33 -8.50 26.74
CA PHE A 18 3.79 -8.42 26.71
C PHE A 18 4.25 -7.00 26.37
N VAL A 19 3.60 -6.34 25.41
CA VAL A 19 3.83 -4.94 25.07
C VAL A 19 3.46 -4.03 26.26
N ASP A 20 2.36 -4.30 26.94
CA ASP A 20 1.94 -3.55 28.13
C ASP A 20 2.89 -3.77 29.31
N ILE A 21 3.44 -4.96 29.51
CA ILE A 21 4.48 -5.23 30.52
C ILE A 21 5.78 -4.48 30.18
N VAL A 22 6.23 -4.50 28.93
CA VAL A 22 7.44 -3.78 28.50
C VAL A 22 7.25 -2.27 28.63
N ASN A 23 6.08 -1.75 28.28
CA ASN A 23 5.74 -0.34 28.43
C ASN A 23 5.61 0.07 29.90
N ARG A 24 5.05 -0.77 30.77
CA ARG A 24 5.03 -0.55 32.23
C ARG A 24 6.42 -0.61 32.85
N ILE A 25 7.30 -1.49 32.37
CA ILE A 25 8.71 -1.55 32.79
C ILE A 25 9.46 -0.30 32.34
N ARG A 26 9.26 0.17 31.10
CA ARG A 26 9.82 1.45 30.60
C ARG A 26 9.30 2.65 31.37
N ALA A 27 8.01 2.71 31.65
CA ALA A 27 7.39 3.77 32.45
C ALA A 27 7.97 3.80 33.86
N ARG A 28 8.16 2.62 34.49
CA ARG A 28 8.83 2.53 35.80
C ARG A 28 10.30 2.90 35.75
N LEU A 29 11.02 2.69 34.64
CA LEU A 29 12.46 3.01 34.54
C LEU A 29 12.73 4.48 34.22
N ASN A 30 11.72 5.23 33.75
CA ASN A 30 11.84 6.64 33.34
C ASN A 30 11.08 7.61 34.26
N ASP A 31 10.62 7.15 35.41
CA ASP A 31 9.93 7.99 36.39
C ASP A 31 10.95 8.90 37.09
N LEU A 32 10.77 10.21 36.96
CA LEU A 32 11.55 11.21 37.70
C LEU A 32 11.18 11.10 39.18
N PHE A 33 12.18 11.20 40.06
CA PHE A 33 12.15 11.11 41.52
C PHE A 33 12.33 9.70 42.14
N LYS A 34 13.16 8.85 41.55
CA LYS A 34 13.59 7.59 42.18
C LYS A 34 14.85 7.75 43.02
N LEU A 35 15.07 6.81 43.94
CA LEU A 35 16.21 6.77 44.86
C LEU A 35 17.57 6.82 44.15
N ASP A 36 17.62 6.38 42.88
CA ASP A 36 18.81 6.39 42.02
C ASP A 36 19.07 7.75 41.33
N ASP A 37 18.14 8.71 41.36
CA ASP A 37 18.29 10.00 40.65
C ASP A 37 19.38 10.87 41.25
N VAL A 38 19.57 10.79 42.57
CA VAL A 38 20.69 11.47 43.27
C VAL A 38 22.02 10.91 42.79
N HIS A 39 22.08 9.60 42.53
CA HIS A 39 23.27 8.95 41.96
C HIS A 39 23.51 9.34 40.50
N ILE A 40 22.44 9.49 39.70
CA ILE A 40 22.51 9.92 38.29
C ILE A 40 22.97 11.38 38.16
N PHE A 41 22.53 12.27 39.05
CA PHE A 41 22.96 13.68 39.05
C PHE A 41 24.39 13.88 39.57
N LEU A 42 24.82 13.11 40.57
CA LEU A 42 26.15 13.24 41.18
C LEU A 42 27.25 12.53 40.40
N LYS A 43 26.91 11.53 39.59
CA LYS A 43 27.81 10.89 38.63
C LYS A 43 27.08 10.72 37.31
N PRO A 44 27.25 11.64 36.34
CA PRO A 44 26.82 11.41 34.98
C PRO A 44 27.81 10.41 34.36
N GLU A 45 27.77 9.16 34.81
CA GLU A 45 28.21 8.08 33.95
C GLU A 45 27.20 8.09 32.81
N SER A 46 27.65 8.55 31.64
CA SER A 46 26.90 8.37 30.41
C SER A 46 26.53 6.90 30.40
N ARG A 47 25.23 6.59 30.54
CA ARG A 47 24.74 5.27 30.17
C ARG A 47 25.27 5.10 28.76
N LEU A 48 26.29 4.26 28.59
CA LEU A 48 26.77 3.86 27.29
C LEU A 48 25.62 3.03 26.74
N TYR A 49 24.64 3.72 26.16
CA TYR A 49 23.59 3.14 25.37
C TYR A 49 24.32 2.26 24.36
N SER A 50 24.15 0.94 24.48
CA SER A 50 24.73 0.02 23.52
C SER A 50 24.12 0.38 22.16
N PRO A 51 24.91 0.86 21.18
CA PRO A 51 24.37 1.36 19.92
C PRO A 51 23.65 0.26 19.10
N LYS A 52 23.76 -1.00 19.52
CA LYS A 52 23.08 -2.16 18.94
C LYS A 52 21.59 -2.27 19.33
N VAL A 53 21.12 -1.56 20.36
CA VAL A 53 19.74 -1.72 20.90
C VAL A 53 18.79 -0.61 20.43
N GLU A 54 19.30 0.45 19.80
CA GLU A 54 18.50 1.58 19.29
C GLU A 54 18.41 1.64 17.75
N LEU A 55 18.53 0.51 17.07
CA LEU A 55 18.10 0.44 15.67
C LEU A 55 16.57 0.46 15.63
N GLN A 56 16.00 1.66 15.74
CA GLN A 56 14.58 1.90 15.54
C GLN A 56 14.29 1.87 14.05
N THR A 57 13.19 1.24 13.68
CA THR A 57 12.72 1.29 12.29
C THR A 57 12.27 2.73 11.97
N LEU A 58 12.25 3.07 10.68
CA LEU A 58 11.70 4.36 10.23
C LEU A 58 10.26 4.56 10.72
N GLU A 59 9.51 3.46 10.84
CA GLU A 59 8.11 3.45 11.28
C GLU A 59 7.97 3.84 12.76
N GLU A 60 8.76 3.24 13.66
CA GLU A 60 8.78 3.61 15.09
C GLU A 60 9.17 5.09 15.30
N LEU A 61 10.10 5.58 14.48
CA LEU A 61 10.54 6.98 14.50
C LEU A 61 9.40 7.93 14.10
N LEU A 62 8.65 7.59 13.05
CA LEU A 62 7.51 8.38 12.57
C LEU A 62 6.32 8.33 13.53
N GLU A 63 6.05 7.18 14.15
CA GLU A 63 5.00 7.03 15.16
C GLU A 63 5.25 7.93 16.37
N ARG A 64 6.52 8.01 16.82
CA ARG A 64 6.94 8.93 17.88
C ARG A 64 6.78 10.40 17.48
N ASP A 65 7.03 10.73 16.22
CA ASP A 65 6.85 12.09 15.70
C ASP A 65 5.36 12.47 15.58
N LYS A 66 4.49 11.50 15.26
CA LYS A 66 3.02 11.66 15.33
C LYS A 66 2.54 11.89 16.76
N GLN A 67 3.07 11.13 17.73
CA GLN A 67 2.73 11.34 19.13
C GLN A 67 3.16 12.73 19.61
N ARG A 68 4.35 13.17 19.20
CA ARG A 68 4.88 14.51 19.49
C ARG A 68 3.98 15.63 18.96
N GLU A 69 3.43 15.47 17.76
CA GLU A 69 2.46 16.40 17.19
C GLU A 69 1.14 16.42 17.98
N LYS A 70 0.64 15.26 18.42
CA LYS A 70 -0.51 15.17 19.34
C LYS A 70 -0.24 15.89 20.67
N ASP A 71 0.99 15.82 21.15
CA ASP A 71 1.44 16.49 22.37
C ASP A 71 1.72 18.00 22.17
N GLY A 72 1.46 18.56 20.97
CA GLY A 72 1.57 19.99 20.65
C GLY A 72 2.97 20.46 20.26
N PHE A 73 3.92 19.55 20.06
CA PHE A 73 5.27 19.88 19.63
C PHE A 73 5.43 19.73 18.11
N PRO A 74 6.29 20.55 17.47
CA PRO A 74 6.55 20.42 16.04
C PRO A 74 7.28 19.12 15.73
N ARG A 75 6.97 18.56 14.54
CA ARG A 75 7.63 17.39 13.97
C ARG A 75 9.14 17.61 13.83
N ARG A 76 9.92 16.61 14.25
CA ARG A 76 11.38 16.68 14.32
C ARG A 76 12.07 15.92 13.19
N ILE A 77 11.42 14.90 12.64
CA ILE A 77 12.02 13.99 11.67
C ILE A 77 11.71 14.48 10.26
N ARG A 78 12.76 14.76 9.50
CA ARG A 78 12.69 15.11 8.07
C ARG A 78 13.29 14.01 7.24
N ILE A 79 12.53 13.55 6.25
CA ILE A 79 12.96 12.48 5.36
C ILE A 79 13.82 13.11 4.25
N GLY A 80 15.14 12.92 4.33
CA GLY A 80 16.09 13.37 3.32
C GLY A 80 16.33 12.31 2.25
N LYS A 81 16.60 12.74 1.02
CA LYS A 81 17.03 11.86 -0.08
C LYS A 81 18.54 12.02 -0.27
N LEU A 82 19.32 10.95 -0.07
CA LEU A 82 20.75 10.93 -0.37
C LEU A 82 20.99 10.09 -1.62
N MET A 83 21.55 10.69 -2.67
CA MET A 83 21.95 9.96 -3.87
C MET A 83 23.35 9.38 -3.65
N ARG A 84 23.45 8.04 -3.64
CA ARG A 84 24.73 7.34 -3.60
C ARG A 84 24.91 6.57 -4.91
N PRO A 85 26.04 6.72 -5.63
CA PRO A 85 26.32 5.87 -6.78
C PRO A 85 26.48 4.42 -6.31
N ASP A 86 25.77 3.50 -6.95
CA ASP A 86 26.02 2.07 -6.76
C ASP A 86 27.37 1.68 -7.40
N GLY A 87 27.92 0.51 -7.08
CA GLY A 87 29.17 -0.01 -7.65
C GLY A 87 29.15 -0.13 -9.20
N SER A 88 27.99 0.05 -9.81
CA SER A 88 27.70 0.09 -11.25
C SER A 88 27.50 1.52 -11.81
N GLY A 89 27.74 2.57 -11.02
CA GLY A 89 27.75 3.98 -11.46
C GLY A 89 26.38 4.64 -11.61
N LYS A 90 25.26 3.94 -11.35
CA LYS A 90 23.90 4.52 -11.35
C LYS A 90 23.55 5.14 -9.99
N PRO A 91 22.88 6.31 -9.93
CA PRO A 91 22.52 6.95 -8.67
C PRO A 91 21.37 6.21 -7.98
N LYS A 92 21.64 5.62 -6.81
CA LYS A 92 20.62 5.04 -5.93
C LYS A 92 20.16 6.08 -4.91
N ILE A 93 18.85 6.29 -4.81
CA ILE A 93 18.27 7.20 -3.82
C ILE A 93 18.10 6.43 -2.51
N VAL A 94 18.90 6.76 -1.51
CA VAL A 94 18.79 6.23 -0.16
C VAL A 94 18.06 7.25 0.69
N ILE A 95 16.94 6.84 1.26
CA ILE A 95 16.16 7.67 2.18
C ILE A 95 16.86 7.67 3.53
N VAL A 96 17.34 8.83 3.97
CA VAL A 96 18.02 8.99 5.25
C VAL A 96 17.16 9.90 6.13
N PRO A 97 16.63 9.40 7.26
CA PRO A 97 15.94 10.27 8.22
C PRO A 97 16.96 11.23 8.83
N THR A 98 16.68 12.52 8.70
CA THR A 98 17.44 13.61 9.31
C THR A 98 16.61 14.22 10.42
N THR A 99 17.26 14.75 11.45
CA THR A 99 16.57 15.47 12.53
C THR A 99 17.08 16.89 12.61
N VAL A 100 16.18 17.84 12.86
CA VAL A 100 16.57 19.23 13.14
C VAL A 100 16.41 19.45 14.63
N GLU A 101 17.52 19.70 15.32
CA GLU A 101 17.50 20.06 16.73
C GLU A 101 17.19 21.55 16.88
N PRO A 102 16.23 21.93 17.74
CA PRO A 102 16.04 23.34 18.07
C PRO A 102 17.29 23.84 18.78
N LYS A 103 17.92 24.87 18.21
CA LYS A 103 19.05 25.57 18.84
C LYS A 103 18.49 26.71 19.67
N PHE A 104 18.78 26.70 20.97
CA PHE A 104 18.57 27.87 21.80
C PHE A 104 19.66 28.88 21.47
N TYR A 105 19.27 29.97 20.81
CA TYR A 105 20.12 31.14 20.71
C TYR A 105 19.94 31.94 21.99
N HIS A 106 20.99 32.01 22.80
CA HIS A 106 21.05 33.04 23.82
C HIS A 106 21.31 34.36 23.11
N ASP A 107 20.31 35.24 23.11
CA ASP A 107 20.49 36.58 22.60
C ASP A 107 21.41 37.34 23.56
N THR A 108 22.66 37.56 23.17
CA THR A 108 23.63 38.33 23.95
C THR A 108 23.55 39.82 23.66
N ARG A 109 22.56 40.28 22.86
CA ARG A 109 22.39 41.70 22.56
C ARG A 109 21.49 42.36 23.58
N VAL A 110 22.06 43.31 24.32
CA VAL A 110 21.28 44.35 25.01
C VAL A 110 20.57 45.15 23.92
N THR A 111 19.25 45.17 23.97
CA THR A 111 18.39 45.95 23.10
C THR A 111 18.67 47.44 23.28
N THR A 112 19.31 48.05 22.28
CA THR A 112 19.04 49.44 21.92
C THR A 112 18.24 49.39 20.63
N GLU A 113 17.02 49.91 20.73
CA GLU A 113 16.08 50.12 19.63
C GLU A 113 16.79 50.77 18.45
N GLU A 114 16.61 50.18 17.27
CA GLU A 114 16.48 50.85 15.98
C GLU A 114 16.30 49.77 14.89
N GLU A 115 15.10 49.70 14.33
CA GLU A 115 14.89 49.00 13.05
C GLU A 115 15.67 49.70 11.94
N PRO A 116 16.17 48.94 10.96
CA PRO A 116 16.06 49.41 9.60
C PRO A 116 15.35 48.38 8.73
N GLN A 117 14.17 48.78 8.24
CA GLN A 117 13.70 48.41 6.92
C GLN A 117 14.80 48.73 5.90
N THR A 118 15.28 47.73 5.17
CA THR A 118 16.03 47.97 3.94
C THR A 118 15.31 47.22 2.82
N GLY A 119 14.46 47.97 2.10
CA GLY A 119 13.87 47.55 0.84
C GLY A 119 14.85 47.89 -0.28
N GLY A 120 15.29 46.88 -1.03
CA GLY A 120 16.04 47.09 -2.26
C GLY A 120 15.11 47.52 -3.37
N THR A 121 15.17 48.78 -3.76
CA THR A 121 14.65 49.27 -5.05
C THR A 121 15.76 49.13 -6.09
N GLY A 122 15.70 48.05 -6.87
CA GLY A 122 16.43 47.92 -8.13
C GLY A 122 15.43 47.96 -9.27
N GLU A 123 15.52 48.96 -10.14
CA GLU A 123 14.86 48.94 -11.45
C GLU A 123 15.65 47.96 -12.33
N GLU A 124 15.07 46.80 -12.60
CA GLU A 124 15.59 45.87 -13.62
C GLU A 124 14.81 46.12 -14.92
N GLU A 125 15.54 46.37 -16.00
CA GLU A 125 14.97 46.46 -17.35
C GLU A 125 14.59 45.06 -17.85
N GLU A 126 13.45 44.95 -18.54
CA GLU A 126 12.95 43.71 -19.14
C GLU A 126 13.95 43.11 -20.14
N GLY A 127 14.31 41.84 -19.94
CA GLY A 127 15.18 41.09 -20.83
C GLY A 127 14.57 40.88 -22.21
N GLU A 128 15.38 41.14 -23.24
CA GLU A 128 15.06 41.01 -24.66
C GLU A 128 14.79 39.55 -25.07
N VAL A 129 13.67 39.32 -25.77
CA VAL A 129 13.24 38.01 -26.28
C VAL A 129 14.08 37.63 -27.51
N ILE A 130 14.94 36.63 -27.37
CA ILE A 130 15.69 36.04 -28.49
C ILE A 130 15.06 34.70 -28.88
N GLY A 131 14.26 34.73 -29.95
CA GLY A 131 14.11 33.65 -30.94
C GLY A 131 13.22 32.45 -30.62
N GLU A 132 12.19 32.24 -31.45
CA GLU A 132 11.52 30.96 -31.65
C GLU A 132 12.37 30.07 -32.58
N ALA A 133 12.61 28.81 -32.20
CA ALA A 133 13.16 27.78 -33.08
C ALA A 133 12.47 26.42 -32.85
N PRO A 134 12.21 25.64 -33.92
CA PRO A 134 11.32 24.49 -33.91
C PRO A 134 11.89 23.21 -33.29
N LEU A 135 10.96 22.29 -33.05
CA LEU A 135 11.11 20.92 -32.57
C LEU A 135 11.98 20.03 -33.48
N GLN A 136 12.79 19.19 -32.83
CA GLN A 136 13.61 18.05 -33.32
C GLN A 136 14.95 18.33 -34.02
N PRO A 137 15.95 17.49 -33.70
CA PRO A 137 16.74 16.80 -34.69
C PRO A 137 16.34 15.32 -34.75
N GLN A 138 15.99 14.88 -35.96
CA GLN A 138 15.91 13.48 -36.36
C GLN A 138 17.34 12.94 -36.62
N GLU A 139 17.50 11.65 -36.34
CA GLU A 139 18.63 10.72 -36.54
C GLU A 139 19.87 11.16 -37.34
N GLY A 140 21.05 10.90 -36.76
CA GLY A 140 22.31 10.83 -37.50
C GLY A 140 23.55 10.67 -36.62
N GLU A 141 24.04 9.43 -36.54
CA GLU A 141 25.42 8.99 -36.25
C GLU A 141 26.05 9.29 -34.87
N GLY A 142 26.12 8.25 -34.04
CA GLY A 142 26.93 8.21 -32.82
C GLY A 142 27.25 6.76 -32.42
N GLU A 143 28.41 6.30 -32.87
CA GLU A 143 29.25 5.19 -32.42
C GLU A 143 28.62 4.09 -31.54
N GLY A 144 28.57 2.88 -32.11
CA GLY A 144 28.22 1.68 -31.37
C GLY A 144 29.28 1.26 -30.36
N TYR A 145 28.81 0.84 -29.19
CA TYR A 145 29.41 -0.25 -28.42
C TYR A 145 28.31 -1.06 -27.72
N GLY A 146 28.12 -2.29 -28.20
CA GLY A 146 27.94 -3.46 -27.35
C GLY A 146 26.52 -3.79 -26.84
N PRO A 147 26.00 -5.00 -27.13
CA PRO A 147 24.62 -5.37 -26.88
C PRO A 147 24.39 -5.79 -25.42
N GLY A 148 23.25 -5.41 -24.86
CA GLY A 148 22.83 -5.81 -23.53
C GLY A 148 21.33 -5.65 -23.36
N GLN A 149 20.56 -6.47 -24.08
CA GLN A 149 19.20 -6.78 -23.67
C GLN A 149 19.24 -7.33 -22.24
N GLY A 150 18.73 -6.54 -21.30
CA GLY A 150 18.47 -6.96 -19.94
C GLY A 150 17.16 -6.34 -19.49
N GLU A 151 16.12 -7.16 -19.45
CA GLU A 151 14.86 -6.88 -18.76
C GLU A 151 15.15 -6.38 -17.34
N GLY A 152 15.12 -5.07 -17.13
CA GLY A 152 15.30 -4.45 -15.80
C GLY A 152 14.25 -3.38 -15.47
N GLY A 153 13.51 -2.90 -16.47
CA GLY A 153 12.59 -1.76 -16.29
C GLY A 153 11.36 -2.05 -15.43
N ALA A 154 10.91 -3.32 -15.36
CA ALA A 154 9.70 -3.66 -14.60
C ALA A 154 9.93 -3.69 -13.08
N HIS A 155 11.16 -3.98 -12.62
CA HIS A 155 11.47 -4.06 -11.19
C HIS A 155 11.74 -2.69 -10.56
N GLU A 156 12.42 -1.77 -11.28
CA GLU A 156 12.72 -0.42 -10.77
C GLU A 156 11.43 0.42 -10.57
N ILE A 157 10.48 0.35 -11.53
CA ILE A 157 9.20 1.08 -11.43
C ILE A 157 8.34 0.53 -10.28
N SER A 158 8.42 -0.77 -10.01
CA SER A 158 7.65 -1.44 -8.95
C SER A 158 8.09 -1.00 -7.55
N GLU A 159 9.40 -0.87 -7.30
CA GLU A 159 9.92 -0.42 -6.00
C GLU A 159 9.58 1.05 -5.73
N GLU A 160 9.76 1.94 -6.71
CA GLU A 160 9.40 3.37 -6.56
C GLU A 160 7.89 3.55 -6.34
N ALA A 161 7.06 2.79 -7.05
CA ALA A 161 5.60 2.83 -6.89
C ALA A 161 5.16 2.31 -5.51
N PHE A 162 5.82 1.26 -4.98
CA PHE A 162 5.55 0.73 -3.66
C PHE A 162 5.86 1.74 -2.55
N ASP A 163 7.03 2.39 -2.62
CA ASP A 163 7.43 3.42 -1.66
C ASP A 163 6.51 4.64 -1.71
N LEU A 164 6.08 5.05 -2.91
CA LEU A 164 5.08 6.09 -3.05
C LEU A 164 3.75 5.67 -2.39
N GLY A 165 3.29 4.44 -2.64
CA GLY A 165 2.08 3.88 -2.04
C GLY A 165 2.10 3.86 -0.52
N LYS A 166 3.26 3.54 0.07
CA LYS A 166 3.48 3.61 1.52
C LYS A 166 3.29 5.03 2.04
N ILE A 167 3.94 6.01 1.41
CA ILE A 167 3.81 7.43 1.77
C ILE A 167 2.35 7.89 1.63
N LEU A 168 1.67 7.51 0.55
CA LEU A 168 0.27 7.87 0.32
C LEU A 168 -0.64 7.29 1.40
N THR A 169 -0.47 6.01 1.75
CA THR A 169 -1.30 5.35 2.77
C THR A 169 -1.06 5.94 4.15
N GLU A 170 0.21 6.18 4.52
CA GLU A 170 0.57 6.74 5.84
C GLU A 170 0.20 8.21 6.01
N LYS A 171 0.38 9.03 4.97
CA LYS A 171 0.04 10.46 5.03
C LYS A 171 -1.45 10.70 4.95
N PHE A 172 -2.19 9.85 4.24
CA PHE A 172 -3.58 10.13 3.88
C PHE A 172 -4.60 9.18 4.51
N GLU A 173 -4.15 8.20 5.31
CA GLU A 173 -5.02 7.28 6.07
C GLU A 173 -6.04 6.58 5.17
N LEU A 174 -5.59 6.12 4.00
CA LEU A 174 -6.44 5.39 3.06
C LEU A 174 -6.89 4.04 3.66
N PRO A 175 -8.13 3.59 3.44
CA PRO A 175 -8.64 2.37 4.05
C PRO A 175 -7.91 1.15 3.51
N ASN A 176 -7.62 0.19 4.40
CA ASN A 176 -7.03 -1.08 3.98
C ASN A 176 -8.06 -1.95 3.27
N ILE A 177 -7.64 -2.54 2.15
CA ILE A 177 -8.50 -3.38 1.34
C ILE A 177 -8.64 -4.77 1.99
N LYS A 178 -9.86 -5.30 2.01
CA LYS A 178 -10.10 -6.69 2.47
C LYS A 178 -9.61 -7.68 1.42
N PRO A 179 -8.77 -8.66 1.80
CA PRO A 179 -8.31 -9.68 0.85
C PRO A 179 -9.48 -10.58 0.43
N LYS A 180 -9.69 -10.71 -0.89
CA LYS A 180 -10.51 -11.76 -1.51
C LYS A 180 -9.60 -12.63 -2.38
N GLY A 181 -9.88 -13.93 -2.43
CA GLY A 181 -9.05 -14.87 -3.18
C GLY A 181 -7.83 -15.31 -2.35
N LYS A 182 -7.57 -16.61 -2.38
CA LYS A 182 -6.38 -17.22 -1.76
C LYS A 182 -5.65 -17.97 -2.85
N LYS A 183 -4.68 -17.32 -3.50
CA LYS A 183 -3.74 -18.02 -4.38
C LYS A 183 -2.51 -18.42 -3.59
N PRO A 184 -2.01 -19.66 -3.73
CA PRO A 184 -0.76 -20.02 -3.10
C PRO A 184 0.34 -19.15 -3.72
N SER A 185 1.02 -18.36 -2.89
CA SER A 185 2.23 -17.65 -3.27
C SER A 185 3.31 -18.68 -3.64
N PHE A 186 4.05 -18.39 -4.71
CA PHE A 186 5.16 -19.24 -5.14
C PHE A 186 6.47 -18.87 -4.43
N THR A 187 6.54 -17.66 -3.87
CA THR A 187 7.75 -17.00 -3.38
C THR A 187 7.86 -17.00 -1.85
N LYS A 188 6.74 -16.96 -1.12
CA LYS A 188 6.73 -17.00 0.34
C LYS A 188 6.26 -18.35 0.84
N PHE A 189 6.98 -18.87 1.82
CA PHE A 189 6.60 -20.08 2.51
C PHE A 189 6.52 -19.76 3.99
N GLN A 190 5.38 -20.11 4.58
CA GLN A 190 5.23 -20.07 6.01
C GLN A 190 5.65 -21.41 6.58
N TYR A 191 6.46 -21.37 7.63
CA TYR A 191 6.97 -22.55 8.30
C TYR A 191 6.17 -22.77 9.58
N ASP A 192 5.19 -23.67 9.52
CA ASP A 192 4.33 -23.99 10.66
C ASP A 192 4.59 -25.42 11.15
N LEU A 193 4.35 -25.67 12.44
CA LEU A 193 4.45 -26.99 13.08
C LEU A 193 3.20 -27.84 12.79
N THR A 194 2.86 -28.02 11.52
CA THR A 194 1.67 -28.75 11.07
C THR A 194 1.92 -30.23 10.85
N ASP A 195 3.10 -30.61 10.35
CA ASP A 195 3.39 -32.00 9.97
C ASP A 195 3.77 -32.87 11.19
N ILE A 196 3.35 -34.14 11.13
CA ILE A 196 3.37 -35.10 12.25
C ILE A 196 4.20 -36.32 11.84
N HIS A 197 5.35 -36.49 12.50
CA HIS A 197 6.23 -37.63 12.32
C HIS A 197 6.25 -38.53 13.56
N ARG A 198 6.55 -39.81 13.36
CA ARG A 198 6.74 -40.78 14.45
C ARG A 198 8.20 -41.19 14.57
N GLY A 199 8.66 -41.40 15.79
CA GLY A 199 10.04 -41.83 16.10
C GLY A 199 11.07 -40.72 16.11
N PHE A 200 10.95 -39.73 15.22
CA PHE A 200 11.90 -38.62 15.12
C PHE A 200 11.22 -37.30 14.74
N GLY A 201 11.71 -36.19 15.31
CA GLY A 201 11.29 -34.84 14.95
C GLY A 201 11.81 -33.79 15.92
N GLN A 202 11.33 -32.54 15.77
CA GLN A 202 11.85 -31.38 16.51
C GLN A 202 11.16 -31.20 17.86
N ILE A 203 9.82 -31.18 17.87
CA ILE A 203 9.02 -30.94 19.07
C ILE A 203 8.17 -32.16 19.37
N LEU A 204 8.34 -32.76 20.54
CA LEU A 204 7.54 -33.91 20.97
C LEU A 204 6.12 -33.45 21.33
N ASP A 205 5.11 -33.97 20.63
CA ASP A 205 3.71 -33.79 21.01
C ASP A 205 3.40 -34.74 22.17
N LYS A 206 3.45 -34.22 23.39
CA LYS A 206 3.29 -35.00 24.63
C LYS A 206 1.95 -35.72 24.67
N LYS A 207 0.86 -35.06 24.24
CA LYS A 207 -0.50 -35.62 24.30
C LYS A 207 -0.66 -36.75 23.29
N ALA A 208 -0.19 -36.54 22.05
CA ALA A 208 -0.23 -37.57 21.01
C ALA A 208 0.70 -38.76 21.34
N THR A 209 1.87 -38.48 21.91
CA THR A 209 2.83 -39.50 22.37
C THR A 209 2.24 -40.37 23.48
N ILE A 210 1.70 -39.77 24.55
CA ILE A 210 1.05 -40.52 25.63
C ILE A 210 -0.11 -41.36 25.10
N LYS A 211 -0.91 -40.80 24.17
CA LYS A 211 -2.00 -41.55 23.52
C LYS A 211 -1.48 -42.74 22.73
N SER A 212 -0.33 -42.62 22.05
CA SER A 212 0.29 -43.75 21.35
C SER A 212 0.80 -44.81 22.34
N ILE A 213 1.49 -44.39 23.40
CA ILE A 213 1.99 -45.30 24.46
C ILE A 213 0.84 -46.10 25.08
N ILE A 214 -0.25 -45.43 25.48
CA ILE A 214 -1.43 -46.10 26.04
C ILE A 214 -2.04 -47.07 25.02
N LYS A 215 -2.17 -46.65 23.76
CA LYS A 215 -2.71 -47.50 22.70
C LYS A 215 -1.86 -48.75 22.48
N THR A 216 -0.55 -48.62 22.48
CA THR A 216 0.40 -49.73 22.32
C THR A 216 0.31 -50.69 23.51
N ASN A 217 0.27 -50.19 24.74
CA ASN A 217 0.17 -51.02 25.93
C ASN A 217 -1.19 -51.70 26.09
N LEU A 218 -2.28 -51.04 25.68
CA LEU A 218 -3.61 -51.63 25.60
C LEU A 218 -3.66 -52.76 24.57
N LEU A 219 -3.09 -52.56 23.38
CA LEU A 219 -2.99 -53.58 22.34
C LEU A 219 -2.17 -54.80 22.76
N LEU A 220 -1.14 -54.60 23.59
CA LEU A 220 -0.30 -55.65 24.15
C LEU A 220 -0.92 -56.32 25.39
N GLY A 221 -2.11 -55.89 25.84
CA GLY A 221 -2.79 -56.43 27.01
C GLY A 221 -2.07 -56.15 28.34
N ARG A 222 -1.24 -55.10 28.39
CA ARG A 222 -0.51 -54.69 29.61
C ARG A 222 -1.31 -53.70 30.47
N VAL A 223 -2.29 -53.05 29.88
CA VAL A 223 -3.12 -52.02 30.50
C VAL A 223 -4.56 -52.38 30.21
N ASP A 224 -5.39 -52.44 31.25
CA ASP A 224 -6.83 -52.60 31.11
C ASP A 224 -7.52 -51.26 30.84
N GLU A 225 -8.75 -51.29 30.32
CA GLU A 225 -9.55 -50.08 30.03
C GLU A 225 -9.75 -49.17 31.26
N THR A 226 -9.55 -49.69 32.47
CA THR A 226 -9.62 -48.95 33.74
C THR A 226 -8.39 -48.08 34.02
N LEU A 227 -7.31 -48.21 33.24
CA LEU A 227 -6.05 -47.45 33.40
C LEU A 227 -5.48 -47.47 34.84
N SER A 228 -5.72 -48.57 35.57
CA SER A 228 -5.32 -48.71 36.98
C SER A 228 -3.84 -49.07 37.18
N THR A 229 -3.12 -49.36 36.10
CA THR A 229 -1.70 -49.69 36.09
C THR A 229 -0.80 -48.48 36.28
N ASP A 230 0.33 -48.68 36.96
CA ASP A 230 1.35 -47.64 37.15
C ASP A 230 1.93 -47.23 35.79
N PRO A 231 1.87 -45.93 35.42
CA PRO A 231 2.46 -45.42 34.18
C PRO A 231 3.95 -45.72 34.02
N SER A 232 4.65 -45.98 35.11
CA SER A 232 6.08 -46.35 35.13
C SER A 232 6.36 -47.71 34.50
N GLU A 233 5.36 -48.60 34.42
CA GLU A 233 5.47 -49.94 33.84
C GLU A 233 5.16 -49.97 32.33
N PHE A 234 4.78 -48.84 31.75
CA PHE A 234 4.41 -48.79 30.34
C PHE A 234 5.61 -49.09 29.45
N LEU A 235 5.42 -50.00 28.50
CA LEU A 235 6.38 -50.23 27.44
C LEU A 235 6.34 -49.04 26.48
N ILE A 236 7.46 -48.34 26.34
CA ILE A 236 7.61 -47.21 25.42
C ILE A 236 8.49 -47.68 24.25
N ILE A 237 7.90 -47.76 23.06
CA ILE A 237 8.65 -48.08 21.83
C ILE A 237 8.99 -46.79 21.06
N PRO A 238 10.07 -46.76 20.27
CA PRO A 238 10.46 -45.56 19.53
C PRO A 238 9.33 -44.97 18.66
N THR A 239 8.50 -45.82 18.06
CA THR A 239 7.36 -45.43 17.22
C THR A 239 6.19 -44.79 17.97
N ASP A 240 6.17 -44.84 19.31
CA ASP A 240 5.18 -44.14 20.13
C ASP A 240 5.47 -42.65 20.28
N HIS A 241 6.72 -42.23 20.09
CA HIS A 241 7.05 -40.82 20.10
C HIS A 241 6.48 -40.14 18.87
N VAL A 242 5.52 -39.25 19.09
CA VAL A 242 4.90 -38.43 18.05
C VAL A 242 5.51 -37.04 18.13
N TYR A 243 6.12 -36.59 17.04
CA TYR A 243 6.74 -35.29 16.93
C TYR A 243 5.98 -34.42 15.94
N ARG A 244 5.88 -33.13 16.26
CA ARG A 244 5.57 -32.08 15.30
C ARG A 244 6.86 -31.59 14.68
N ILE A 245 6.85 -31.52 13.37
CA ILE A 245 7.95 -30.99 12.57
C ILE A 245 7.48 -29.74 11.84
N VAL A 246 8.43 -28.84 11.64
CA VAL A 246 8.18 -27.64 10.86
C VAL A 246 8.05 -28.04 9.40
N SER A 247 6.86 -27.82 8.83
CA SER A 247 6.54 -28.08 7.44
C SER A 247 6.40 -26.78 6.68
N LYS A 248 6.73 -26.86 5.38
CA LYS A 248 6.66 -25.76 4.45
C LYS A 248 5.23 -25.64 3.94
N GLU A 249 4.45 -24.74 4.53
CA GLU A 249 3.10 -24.43 4.09
C GLU A 249 3.14 -23.39 2.97
N LYS A 250 2.21 -23.51 2.01
CA LYS A 250 2.03 -22.52 0.95
C LYS A 250 1.31 -21.32 1.56
N ASP A 251 1.98 -20.18 1.64
CA ASP A 251 1.34 -18.94 2.07
C ASP A 251 0.40 -18.46 0.96
N TYR A 252 -0.79 -17.96 1.29
CA TYR A 252 -1.77 -17.53 0.29
C TYR A 252 -1.78 -16.02 0.17
N GLU A 253 -1.33 -15.49 -0.97
CA GLU A 253 -1.35 -14.06 -1.23
C GLU A 253 -2.59 -13.67 -2.03
N ALA A 254 -3.25 -12.60 -1.60
CA ALA A 254 -4.33 -11.99 -2.37
C ALA A 254 -3.72 -11.29 -3.59
N GLN A 255 -4.29 -11.53 -4.77
CA GLN A 255 -3.90 -10.85 -6.00
C GLN A 255 -4.98 -9.87 -6.42
N ALA A 256 -4.58 -8.76 -7.04
CA ALA A 256 -5.48 -7.80 -7.63
C ALA A 256 -5.21 -7.60 -9.11
N VAL A 257 -6.28 -7.45 -9.89
CA VAL A 257 -6.24 -6.95 -11.25
C VAL A 257 -6.89 -5.58 -11.27
N VAL A 258 -6.20 -4.61 -11.86
CA VAL A 258 -6.66 -3.22 -11.93
C VAL A 258 -6.75 -2.81 -13.39
N PHE A 259 -7.95 -2.45 -13.81
CA PHE A 259 -8.21 -1.88 -15.13
C PHE A 259 -8.18 -0.36 -15.02
N PHE A 260 -7.22 0.25 -15.72
CA PHE A 260 -7.17 1.71 -15.90
C PHE A 260 -7.72 2.04 -17.28
N ILE A 261 -8.88 2.67 -17.31
CA ILE A 261 -9.54 3.15 -18.53
C ILE A 261 -9.31 4.65 -18.64
N ARG A 262 -8.79 5.12 -19.77
CA ARG A 262 -8.67 6.56 -20.04
C ARG A 262 -9.25 6.91 -21.40
N ASP A 263 -9.95 8.04 -21.41
CA ASP A 263 -10.33 8.72 -22.64
C ASP A 263 -9.10 9.41 -23.27
N TYR A 264 -8.85 9.12 -24.55
CA TYR A 264 -7.79 9.75 -25.35
C TYR A 264 -8.33 10.50 -26.58
N SER A 265 -9.63 10.80 -26.55
CA SER A 265 -10.34 11.63 -27.53
C SER A 265 -9.77 13.05 -27.64
N GLY A 266 -10.28 13.81 -28.61
CA GLY A 266 -9.79 15.15 -28.91
C GLY A 266 -10.01 16.17 -27.79
N SER A 267 -11.01 15.96 -26.92
CA SER A 267 -11.33 16.85 -25.80
C SER A 267 -10.40 16.62 -24.59
N MET A 268 -9.73 15.47 -24.54
CA MET A 268 -8.72 15.11 -23.55
C MET A 268 -7.33 15.66 -23.89
N HIS A 269 -7.19 16.99 -23.82
CA HIS A 269 -5.92 17.69 -24.02
C HIS A 269 -5.50 18.53 -22.81
N GLY A 270 -4.20 18.67 -22.57
CA GLY A 270 -3.67 19.54 -21.51
C GLY A 270 -4.03 19.06 -20.11
N LYS A 271 -4.68 19.92 -19.32
CA LYS A 271 -4.85 19.74 -17.88
C LYS A 271 -5.68 18.52 -17.46
N PRO A 272 -6.86 18.22 -18.07
CA PRO A 272 -7.62 17.00 -17.76
C PRO A 272 -6.80 15.71 -17.88
N THR A 273 -6.00 15.59 -18.95
CA THR A 273 -5.18 14.40 -19.21
C THR A 273 -4.07 14.25 -18.17
N GLU A 274 -3.42 15.35 -17.80
CA GLU A 274 -2.40 15.37 -16.74
C GLU A 274 -3.00 14.88 -15.41
N VAL A 275 -4.16 15.44 -15.05
CA VAL A 275 -4.84 15.13 -13.79
C VAL A 275 -5.28 13.67 -13.72
N VAL A 276 -5.97 13.16 -14.74
CA VAL A 276 -6.42 11.76 -14.79
C VAL A 276 -5.23 10.80 -14.73
N THR A 277 -4.19 11.07 -15.51
CA THR A 277 -2.97 10.25 -15.52
C THR A 277 -2.31 10.21 -14.16
N ARG A 278 -2.16 11.38 -13.52
CA ARG A 278 -1.55 11.48 -12.19
C ARG A 278 -2.37 10.74 -11.14
N GLN A 279 -3.70 10.84 -11.20
CA GLN A 279 -4.58 10.11 -10.30
C GLN A 279 -4.43 8.59 -10.46
N HIS A 280 -4.38 8.09 -11.70
CA HIS A 280 -4.16 6.66 -11.96
C HIS A 280 -2.81 6.16 -11.43
N ILE A 281 -1.73 6.95 -11.54
CA ILE A 281 -0.42 6.61 -10.94
C ILE A 281 -0.56 6.47 -9.42
N PHE A 282 -1.22 7.42 -8.77
CA PHE A 282 -1.34 7.40 -7.31
C PHE A 282 -2.21 6.21 -6.84
N ILE A 283 -3.29 5.90 -7.56
CA ILE A 283 -4.12 4.72 -7.31
C ILE A 283 -3.31 3.44 -7.51
N TYR A 284 -2.50 3.37 -8.58
CA TYR A 284 -1.61 2.24 -8.83
C TYR A 284 -0.61 2.05 -7.68
N SER A 285 0.10 3.10 -7.29
CA SER A 285 1.04 3.06 -6.16
C SER A 285 0.37 2.61 -4.87
N TRP A 286 -0.82 3.15 -4.57
CA TRP A 286 -1.59 2.72 -3.41
C TRP A 286 -1.95 1.23 -3.46
N LEU A 287 -2.40 0.71 -4.60
CA LEU A 287 -2.74 -0.71 -4.77
C LEU A 287 -1.50 -1.61 -4.68
N MET A 288 -0.37 -1.20 -5.25
CA MET A 288 0.90 -1.92 -5.13
C MET A 288 1.31 -2.08 -3.67
N TYR A 289 1.15 -1.03 -2.86
CA TYR A 289 1.39 -1.10 -1.42
C TYR A 289 0.41 -2.04 -0.71
N GLN A 290 -0.89 -1.90 -0.96
CA GLN A 290 -1.94 -2.70 -0.30
C GLN A 290 -1.81 -4.21 -0.59
N TYR A 291 -1.38 -4.56 -1.80
CA TYR A 291 -1.23 -5.95 -2.25
C TYR A 291 0.22 -6.45 -2.26
N GLN A 292 1.16 -5.74 -1.62
CA GLN A 292 2.57 -6.16 -1.54
C GLN A 292 3.19 -6.52 -2.90
N ASN A 293 2.98 -5.68 -3.91
CA ASN A 293 3.40 -5.85 -5.31
C ASN A 293 2.70 -6.97 -6.10
N ASN A 294 1.61 -7.56 -5.57
CA ASN A 294 0.79 -8.55 -6.28
C ASN A 294 -0.38 -7.92 -7.04
N VAL A 295 -0.09 -6.91 -7.88
CA VAL A 295 -1.08 -6.22 -8.70
C VAL A 295 -0.74 -6.36 -10.18
N THR A 296 -1.69 -6.86 -10.95
CA THR A 296 -1.63 -6.90 -12.42
C THR A 296 -2.41 -5.71 -12.97
N THR A 297 -1.74 -4.84 -13.73
CA THR A 297 -2.37 -3.68 -14.37
C THR A 297 -2.77 -3.99 -15.81
N ARG A 298 -3.95 -3.53 -16.21
CA ARG A 298 -4.47 -3.59 -17.58
C ARG A 298 -4.86 -2.19 -18.02
N PHE A 299 -4.30 -1.71 -19.11
CA PHE A 299 -4.51 -0.34 -19.59
C PHE A 299 -5.44 -0.34 -20.79
N ILE A 300 -6.53 0.41 -20.70
CA ILE A 300 -7.53 0.51 -21.76
C ILE A 300 -7.65 1.97 -22.17
N LEU A 301 -7.56 2.19 -23.47
CA LEU A 301 -7.76 3.48 -24.09
C LEU A 301 -9.04 3.41 -24.92
N HIS A 302 -9.88 4.45 -24.84
CA HIS A 302 -11.06 4.55 -25.70
C HIS A 302 -11.21 5.92 -26.36
N ASP A 303 -11.75 5.89 -27.58
CA ASP A 303 -12.28 7.02 -28.34
C ASP A 303 -13.72 6.67 -28.76
N THR A 304 -13.96 6.42 -30.05
CA THR A 304 -15.16 5.75 -30.57
C THR A 304 -15.11 4.22 -30.42
N ASN A 305 -13.90 3.65 -30.33
CA ASN A 305 -13.63 2.24 -30.05
C ASN A 305 -12.73 2.11 -28.82
N ALA A 306 -12.62 0.91 -28.26
CA ALA A 306 -11.71 0.63 -27.14
C ALA A 306 -10.61 -0.35 -27.54
N ARG A 307 -9.41 -0.14 -27.00
CA ARG A 307 -8.26 -1.05 -27.16
C ARG A 307 -7.48 -1.18 -25.86
N GLU A 308 -6.95 -2.37 -25.62
CA GLU A 308 -5.96 -2.60 -24.59
C GLU A 308 -4.57 -2.19 -25.10
N VAL A 309 -3.79 -1.55 -24.24
CA VAL A 309 -2.38 -1.20 -24.51
C VAL A 309 -1.46 -1.91 -23.54
N PRO A 310 -0.28 -2.38 -24.00
CA PRO A 310 0.57 -3.26 -23.20
C PRO A 310 1.35 -2.52 -22.10
N ASP A 311 1.63 -1.23 -22.29
CA ASP A 311 2.53 -0.47 -21.42
C ASP A 311 1.96 0.89 -21.01
N PHE A 312 2.39 1.32 -19.83
CA PHE A 312 1.95 2.57 -19.22
C PHE A 312 2.40 3.81 -20.01
N MET A 313 3.55 3.76 -20.67
CA MET A 313 4.06 4.91 -21.44
C MET A 313 3.22 5.17 -22.70
N THR A 314 2.76 4.12 -23.35
CA THR A 314 1.80 4.15 -24.46
C THR A 314 0.45 4.65 -23.96
N TYR A 315 0.02 4.19 -22.77
CA TYR A 315 -1.19 4.66 -22.13
C TYR A 315 -1.21 6.18 -21.87
N ILE A 316 -0.09 6.80 -21.51
CA ILE A 316 -0.02 8.25 -21.26
C ILE A 316 0.10 9.05 -22.57
N ARG A 317 0.96 8.62 -23.49
CA ARG A 317 1.37 9.43 -24.64
C ARG A 317 0.39 9.44 -25.79
N LEU A 318 -0.43 8.39 -25.93
CA LEU A 318 -1.38 8.31 -27.04
C LEU A 318 -2.48 9.35 -26.92
N GLN A 319 -2.72 10.08 -28.01
CA GLN A 319 -3.81 11.01 -28.18
C GLN A 319 -4.33 10.89 -29.61
N VAL A 320 -5.65 10.99 -29.79
CA VAL A 320 -6.29 10.97 -31.12
C VAL A 320 -7.33 12.07 -31.19
N ALA A 321 -7.36 12.76 -32.33
CA ALA A 321 -8.47 13.65 -32.66
C ALA A 321 -9.67 12.80 -33.12
N GLY A 322 -10.64 12.61 -32.22
CA GLY A 322 -11.83 11.81 -32.46
C GLY A 322 -12.92 12.10 -31.45
N GLY A 323 -14.13 11.57 -31.70
CA GLY A 323 -15.25 11.66 -30.77
C GLY A 323 -15.17 10.61 -29.65
N THR A 324 -15.93 10.86 -28.58
CA THR A 324 -15.93 10.03 -27.36
C THR A 324 -17.16 9.14 -27.30
N ARG A 325 -16.94 7.83 -27.19
CA ARG A 325 -17.95 6.84 -26.77
C ARG A 325 -17.41 6.06 -25.59
N VAL A 326 -18.12 6.08 -24.47
CA VAL A 326 -17.64 5.43 -23.23
C VAL A 326 -17.98 3.93 -23.20
N ALA A 327 -19.11 3.52 -23.76
CA ALA A 327 -19.59 2.13 -23.71
C ALA A 327 -18.58 1.07 -24.18
N PRO A 328 -17.84 1.26 -25.31
CA PRO A 328 -16.87 0.27 -25.78
C PRO A 328 -15.77 -0.05 -24.76
N ALA A 329 -15.41 0.91 -23.91
CA ALA A 329 -14.36 0.73 -22.91
C ALA A 329 -14.79 -0.27 -21.83
N PHE A 330 -15.99 -0.09 -21.29
CA PHE A 330 -16.54 -1.00 -20.28
C PHE A 330 -16.91 -2.37 -20.86
N GLN A 331 -17.39 -2.42 -22.11
CA GLN A 331 -17.62 -3.69 -22.81
C GLN A 331 -16.33 -4.48 -23.02
N LEU A 332 -15.21 -3.81 -23.32
CA LEU A 332 -13.92 -4.45 -23.45
C LEU A 332 -13.42 -5.01 -22.10
N VAL A 333 -13.60 -4.27 -21.01
CA VAL A 333 -13.28 -4.77 -19.66
C VAL A 333 -14.10 -6.01 -19.32
N ASP A 334 -15.42 -5.96 -19.52
CA ASP A 334 -16.34 -7.07 -19.25
C ASP A 334 -15.90 -8.32 -20.03
N LYS A 335 -15.58 -8.15 -21.32
CA LYS A 335 -15.05 -9.22 -22.18
C LYS A 335 -13.77 -9.84 -21.62
N ILE A 336 -12.78 -9.04 -21.22
CA ILE A 336 -11.51 -9.54 -20.67
C ILE A 336 -11.76 -10.31 -19.36
N ILE A 337 -12.62 -9.77 -18.48
CA ILE A 337 -12.95 -10.41 -17.20
C ILE A 337 -13.59 -11.78 -17.41
N GLU A 338 -14.51 -11.91 -18.37
CA GLU A 338 -15.21 -13.16 -18.68
C GLU A 338 -14.31 -14.18 -19.38
N GLU A 339 -13.57 -13.77 -20.42
CA GLU A 339 -12.71 -14.67 -21.22
C GLU A 339 -11.57 -15.25 -20.39
N GLU A 340 -10.91 -14.42 -19.58
CA GLU A 340 -9.80 -14.85 -18.71
C GLU A 340 -10.26 -15.38 -17.34
N ARG A 341 -11.56 -15.31 -17.04
CA ARG A 341 -12.17 -15.73 -15.75
C ARG A 341 -11.48 -15.13 -14.52
N LEU A 342 -11.10 -13.86 -14.59
CA LEU A 342 -10.27 -13.18 -13.59
C LEU A 342 -10.91 -13.16 -12.18
N TYR A 343 -12.24 -13.20 -12.12
CA TYR A 343 -13.04 -13.08 -10.90
C TYR A 343 -12.91 -14.28 -9.95
N LEU A 344 -12.40 -15.42 -10.41
CA LEU A 344 -12.22 -16.61 -9.57
C LEU A 344 -11.08 -16.45 -8.58
N GLU A 345 -10.04 -15.71 -8.98
CA GLU A 345 -8.74 -15.74 -8.31
C GLU A 345 -8.25 -14.36 -7.86
N ASN A 346 -8.80 -13.28 -8.45
CA ASN A 346 -8.29 -11.93 -8.26
C ASN A 346 -9.38 -10.99 -7.72
N ASN A 347 -8.96 -9.99 -6.96
CA ASN A 347 -9.76 -8.79 -6.73
C ASN A 347 -9.73 -7.91 -7.97
N ILE A 348 -10.89 -7.47 -8.44
CA ILE A 348 -10.97 -6.68 -9.68
C ILE A 348 -11.36 -5.25 -9.34
N TYR A 349 -10.53 -4.30 -9.77
CA TYR A 349 -10.77 -2.87 -9.65
C TYR A 349 -10.83 -2.26 -11.05
N VAL A 350 -11.78 -1.35 -11.26
CA VAL A 350 -11.92 -0.61 -12.52
C VAL A 350 -11.88 0.87 -12.21
N PHE A 351 -10.92 1.59 -12.76
CA PHE A 351 -10.80 3.04 -12.63
C PHE A 351 -10.87 3.68 -14.00
N TYR A 352 -11.90 4.50 -14.20
CA TYR A 352 -12.15 5.26 -15.41
C TYR A 352 -11.74 6.71 -15.20
N GLY A 353 -11.12 7.32 -16.20
CA GLY A 353 -10.86 8.75 -16.24
C GLY A 353 -11.10 9.37 -17.61
N GLY A 354 -11.89 10.43 -17.65
CA GLY A 354 -12.17 11.22 -18.85
C GLY A 354 -12.66 12.62 -18.48
N ASP A 355 -13.06 13.43 -19.45
CA ASP A 355 -13.65 14.76 -19.22
C ASP A 355 -15.19 14.71 -19.08
N GLY A 356 -15.78 13.54 -19.36
CA GLY A 356 -17.20 13.25 -19.18
C GLY A 356 -18.07 13.56 -20.39
N ASP A 357 -17.46 13.83 -21.55
CA ASP A 357 -18.18 13.89 -22.82
C ASP A 357 -18.45 12.47 -23.34
N ASP A 358 -19.67 12.26 -23.83
CA ASP A 358 -20.10 10.99 -24.43
C ASP A 358 -21.09 11.31 -25.53
N TRP A 359 -20.97 10.62 -26.66
CA TRP A 359 -21.91 10.78 -27.78
C TRP A 359 -23.28 10.17 -27.46
N ASP A 360 -23.34 9.17 -26.58
CA ASP A 360 -24.60 8.60 -26.08
C ASP A 360 -25.12 9.42 -24.88
N GLU A 361 -26.03 10.36 -25.14
CA GLU A 361 -26.63 11.20 -24.09
C GLU A 361 -27.43 10.41 -23.04
N ASP A 362 -27.97 9.25 -23.42
CA ASP A 362 -28.75 8.40 -22.51
C ASP A 362 -27.88 7.38 -21.76
N GLY A 363 -26.66 7.12 -22.24
CA GLY A 363 -25.67 6.23 -21.64
C GLY A 363 -26.14 4.78 -21.47
N ARG A 364 -27.11 4.30 -22.27
CA ARG A 364 -27.78 3.00 -22.02
C ARG A 364 -26.80 1.85 -22.13
N GLU A 365 -25.96 1.86 -23.16
CA GLU A 365 -24.96 0.80 -23.39
C GLU A 365 -23.91 0.79 -22.28
N THR A 366 -23.45 1.98 -21.84
CA THR A 366 -22.49 2.13 -20.74
C THR A 366 -23.05 1.58 -19.43
N ILE A 367 -24.28 1.97 -19.08
CA ILE A 367 -24.94 1.51 -17.84
C ILE A 367 -25.19 -0.01 -17.87
N GLU A 368 -25.58 -0.56 -19.02
CA GLU A 368 -25.75 -2.01 -19.17
C GLU A 368 -24.43 -2.76 -18.95
N ALA A 369 -23.34 -2.32 -19.59
CA ALA A 369 -22.02 -2.91 -19.41
C ALA A 369 -21.55 -2.84 -17.94
N VAL A 370 -21.74 -1.68 -17.29
CA VAL A 370 -21.41 -1.51 -15.87
C VAL A 370 -22.23 -2.45 -14.97
N ARG A 371 -23.53 -2.59 -15.23
CA ARG A 371 -24.40 -3.50 -14.45
C ARG A 371 -23.97 -4.97 -14.58
N LYS A 372 -23.50 -5.40 -15.77
CA LYS A 372 -23.01 -6.77 -16.01
C LYS A 372 -21.78 -7.11 -15.17
N MET A 373 -20.89 -6.14 -14.97
CA MET A 373 -19.64 -6.36 -14.22
C MET A 373 -19.81 -6.45 -12.69
N PHE A 374 -20.92 -5.97 -12.12
CA PHE A 374 -21.12 -5.90 -10.66
C PHE A 374 -20.91 -7.19 -9.86
N PRO A 375 -21.25 -8.39 -10.35
CA PRO A 375 -20.97 -9.63 -9.63
C PRO A 375 -19.48 -9.93 -9.46
N PHE A 376 -18.64 -9.38 -10.34
CA PHE A 376 -17.24 -9.75 -10.49
C PHE A 376 -16.28 -8.73 -9.87
N VAL A 377 -16.62 -7.44 -9.96
CA VAL A 377 -15.77 -6.33 -9.51
C VAL A 377 -15.91 -6.01 -8.03
N ASN A 378 -14.83 -5.58 -7.42
CA ASN A 378 -14.79 -5.10 -6.03
C ASN A 378 -15.08 -3.60 -5.94
N ARG A 379 -14.65 -2.83 -6.95
CA ARG A 379 -14.86 -1.38 -7.01
C ARG A 379 -14.76 -0.86 -8.45
N ILE A 380 -15.63 0.08 -8.78
CA ILE A 380 -15.61 0.91 -9.98
C ILE A 380 -15.49 2.37 -9.53
N GLY A 381 -14.38 3.02 -9.88
CA GLY A 381 -14.19 4.45 -9.69
C GLY A 381 -14.27 5.18 -11.04
N ILE A 382 -15.06 6.25 -11.11
CA ILE A 382 -15.22 7.07 -12.32
C ILE A 382 -14.76 8.49 -11.99
N THR A 383 -13.71 8.94 -12.67
CA THR A 383 -13.19 10.29 -12.57
C THR A 383 -13.57 11.11 -13.79
N ILE A 384 -14.08 12.31 -13.54
CA ILE A 384 -14.51 13.25 -14.56
C ILE A 384 -13.78 14.57 -14.34
N ALA A 385 -12.79 14.85 -15.18
CA ALA A 385 -11.99 16.06 -15.17
C ALA A 385 -12.53 17.04 -16.21
N ARG A 386 -13.48 17.88 -15.81
CA ARG A 386 -14.20 18.79 -16.71
C ARG A 386 -13.28 19.85 -17.28
N ASN A 387 -13.48 20.14 -18.57
CA ASN A 387 -12.86 21.27 -19.24
C ASN A 387 -13.60 22.58 -18.90
N PRO A 388 -12.88 23.68 -18.60
CA PRO A 388 -13.49 24.97 -18.23
C PRO A 388 -14.38 25.58 -19.31
N TRP A 389 -14.12 25.25 -20.58
CA TRP A 389 -14.84 25.83 -21.72
C TRP A 389 -16.25 25.26 -21.92
N GLY A 390 -16.56 24.11 -21.30
CA GLY A 390 -17.89 23.54 -21.29
C GLY A 390 -18.69 24.15 -20.14
N GLY A 391 -19.46 25.21 -20.39
CA GLY A 391 -20.25 25.93 -19.39
C GLY A 391 -21.36 25.13 -18.66
N ALA A 392 -21.32 23.80 -18.70
CA ALA A 392 -22.22 22.91 -17.99
C ALA A 392 -21.64 22.49 -16.64
N THR A 393 -22.41 22.66 -15.57
CA THR A 393 -22.03 22.24 -14.20
C THR A 393 -21.87 20.73 -14.03
N LYS A 394 -22.41 19.92 -14.96
CA LYS A 394 -22.30 18.46 -14.99
C LYS A 394 -22.09 17.96 -16.41
N SER A 395 -21.21 16.99 -16.58
CA SER A 395 -20.93 16.36 -17.87
C SER A 395 -22.05 15.39 -18.29
N THR A 396 -22.01 14.91 -19.54
CA THR A 396 -22.99 13.95 -20.06
C THR A 396 -22.94 12.64 -19.27
N VAL A 397 -21.73 12.15 -18.99
CA VAL A 397 -21.50 10.95 -18.18
C VAL A 397 -22.12 11.07 -16.80
N GLU A 398 -21.92 12.19 -16.11
CA GLU A 398 -22.52 12.41 -14.78
C GLU A 398 -24.04 12.36 -14.81
N LYS A 399 -24.65 13.00 -15.82
CA LYS A 399 -26.12 13.09 -15.93
C LYS A 399 -26.76 11.72 -16.08
N TYR A 400 -26.23 10.83 -16.93
CA TYR A 400 -26.84 9.52 -17.11
C TYR A 400 -26.54 8.57 -15.94
N PHE A 401 -25.38 8.66 -15.28
CA PHE A 401 -25.10 7.89 -14.08
C PHE A 401 -26.04 8.29 -12.92
N GLU A 402 -26.33 9.58 -12.75
CA GLU A 402 -27.31 10.06 -11.78
C GLU A 402 -28.74 9.62 -12.12
N ARG A 403 -29.13 9.71 -13.40
CA ARG A 403 -30.45 9.28 -13.88
C ARG A 403 -30.69 7.78 -13.69
N SER A 404 -29.65 6.97 -13.91
CA SER A 404 -29.73 5.50 -13.80
C SER A 404 -29.91 4.97 -12.37
N SER A 405 -29.80 5.84 -11.35
CA SER A 405 -29.90 5.52 -9.92
C SER A 405 -28.89 4.47 -9.41
N ILE A 406 -27.95 4.03 -10.24
CA ILE A 406 -27.00 2.97 -9.93
C ILE A 406 -26.06 3.33 -8.77
N LEU A 407 -25.73 4.63 -8.66
CA LEU A 407 -24.92 5.21 -7.59
C LEU A 407 -25.61 5.09 -6.21
N LYS A 408 -26.95 5.07 -6.19
CA LYS A 408 -27.75 4.91 -4.96
C LYS A 408 -28.01 3.44 -4.64
N GLU A 409 -28.16 2.60 -5.66
CA GLU A 409 -28.38 1.15 -5.50
C GLU A 409 -27.15 0.45 -4.90
N ARG A 410 -25.95 0.83 -5.35
CA ARG A 410 -24.68 0.17 -4.99
C ARG A 410 -23.58 1.17 -4.61
N PRO A 411 -23.75 1.95 -3.52
CA PRO A 411 -22.79 2.97 -3.13
C PRO A 411 -21.42 2.39 -2.75
N ASP A 412 -21.35 1.10 -2.39
CA ASP A 412 -20.11 0.42 -2.01
C ASP A 412 -19.30 -0.08 -3.22
N LEU A 413 -19.92 -0.21 -4.39
CA LEU A 413 -19.27 -0.75 -5.58
C LEU A 413 -18.91 0.31 -6.60
N ILE A 414 -19.71 1.37 -6.74
CA ILE A 414 -19.47 2.42 -7.74
C ILE A 414 -19.43 3.81 -7.10
N LYS A 415 -18.38 4.55 -7.42
CA LYS A 415 -18.18 5.94 -6.99
C LYS A 415 -17.81 6.80 -8.19
N ILE A 416 -18.30 8.03 -8.19
CA ILE A 416 -18.01 9.04 -9.21
C ILE A 416 -17.44 10.27 -8.55
N ASP A 417 -16.38 10.83 -9.13
CA ASP A 417 -15.75 12.08 -8.70
C ASP A 417 -15.61 13.02 -9.91
N GLY A 418 -16.37 14.11 -9.91
CA GLY A 418 -16.37 15.11 -10.97
C GLY A 418 -15.86 16.47 -10.49
N PHE A 419 -14.82 17.01 -11.12
CA PHE A 419 -14.19 18.28 -10.76
C PHE A 419 -13.70 19.04 -11.99
N ASP A 420 -13.35 20.32 -11.80
CA ASP A 420 -12.81 21.16 -12.87
C ASP A 420 -11.29 21.03 -12.91
N ALA A 421 -10.74 20.71 -14.08
CA ALA A 421 -9.32 20.32 -14.22
C ALA A 421 -8.34 21.45 -13.83
N GLU A 422 -8.70 22.71 -14.06
CA GLU A 422 -7.86 23.89 -13.71
C GLU A 422 -7.69 24.09 -12.21
N THR A 423 -8.73 23.77 -11.43
CA THR A 423 -8.74 23.98 -9.97
C THR A 423 -8.07 22.83 -9.20
N TYR A 424 -7.54 21.85 -9.92
CA TYR A 424 -7.13 20.59 -9.34
C TYR A 424 -5.69 20.65 -8.80
N ASP A 425 -5.58 20.75 -7.48
CA ASP A 425 -4.32 20.69 -6.74
C ASP A 425 -4.03 19.26 -6.20
N GLU A 426 -2.87 19.08 -5.57
CA GLU A 426 -2.49 17.79 -4.99
C GLU A 426 -3.47 17.35 -3.90
N ASN A 427 -3.99 18.27 -3.10
CA ASN A 427 -4.93 17.95 -2.03
C ASN A 427 -6.27 17.46 -2.61
N ARG A 428 -6.78 18.10 -3.67
CA ARG A 428 -7.98 17.68 -4.37
C ARG A 428 -7.80 16.34 -5.06
N LEU A 429 -6.59 16.04 -5.55
CA LEU A 429 -6.25 14.71 -6.07
C LEU A 429 -6.43 13.62 -5.02
N ILE A 430 -5.87 13.86 -3.85
CA ILE A 430 -5.96 12.92 -2.74
C ILE A 430 -7.41 12.75 -2.28
N GLN A 431 -8.17 13.85 -2.18
CA GLN A 431 -9.60 13.77 -1.86
C GLN A 431 -10.38 12.97 -2.91
N GLY A 432 -10.07 13.14 -4.20
CA GLY A 432 -10.67 12.35 -5.27
C GLY A 432 -10.38 10.86 -5.10
N ILE A 433 -9.12 10.51 -4.83
CA ILE A 433 -8.75 9.11 -4.56
C ILE A 433 -9.52 8.57 -3.34
N LYS A 434 -9.63 9.35 -2.26
CA LYS A 434 -10.43 8.95 -1.09
C LYS A 434 -11.87 8.65 -1.45
N ILE A 435 -12.51 9.48 -2.27
CA ILE A 435 -13.90 9.29 -2.71
C ILE A 435 -14.05 8.01 -3.52
N LEU A 436 -13.12 7.74 -4.44
CA LEU A 436 -13.18 6.56 -5.31
C LEU A 436 -12.92 5.26 -4.57
N VAL A 437 -12.11 5.33 -3.51
CA VAL A 437 -11.64 4.18 -2.75
C VAL A 437 -12.50 3.87 -1.52
N SER A 438 -13.12 4.90 -0.89
CA SER A 438 -14.05 4.74 0.24
C SER A 438 -15.32 4.00 -0.21
#